data_AF-A0A1B8YJX9-F1
#
_entry.id   AF-A0A1B8YJX9-F1
#
_cell.length_a   1.000
_cell.length_b   1.000
_cell.length_c   1.000
_cell.angle_alpha   90.00
_cell.angle_beta   90.00
_cell.angle_gamma   90.00
#
_symmetry.space_group_name_H-M   'P 1'
#
loop_
_entity.id
_entity.type
_entity.pdbx_description
1 polymer ?
#
loop_
_entity_poly.entity_id
_entity_poly.type
_entity_poly.pdbx_seq_one_letter_code
_entity_poly.pdbx_strand_id
1 'polypeptide(L)'
;MSLTSNPALMNFFPFSQIEAISPRPILFIAGEKANSRYFSEDAYKLAAEPKELYIVSDALHVDLYDRTKFIPFDKITSFFTHNLK
;
A
#
# COMPACT_ATOMS: atom_id res chain seq x y z
N MET A 1 2.56 -19.73 -11.76
CA MET A 1 3.62 -20.06 -10.79
C MET A 1 4.24 -21.39 -11.18
N SER A 2 5.56 -21.49 -11.26
CA SER A 2 6.28 -22.73 -11.57
C SER A 2 6.57 -23.53 -10.29
N LEU A 3 6.90 -24.81 -10.45
CA LEU A 3 7.44 -25.64 -9.37
C LEU A 3 8.66 -24.99 -8.69
N THR A 4 9.47 -24.26 -9.46
CA THR A 4 10.67 -23.59 -8.98
C THR A 4 10.39 -22.26 -8.27
N SER A 5 9.29 -21.55 -8.58
CA SER A 5 8.97 -20.26 -7.95
C SER A 5 8.18 -20.39 -6.64
N ASN A 6 7.44 -21.50 -6.45
CA ASN A 6 6.58 -21.70 -5.28
C ASN A 6 7.31 -21.63 -3.93
N PRO A 7 8.46 -22.31 -3.73
CA PRO A 7 9.16 -22.26 -2.45
C PRO A 7 9.61 -20.84 -2.07
N ALA A 8 10.09 -20.06 -3.04
CA ALA A 8 10.52 -18.68 -2.82
C ALA A 8 9.34 -17.77 -2.42
N LEU A 9 8.18 -17.93 -3.08
CA LEU A 9 6.98 -17.16 -2.75
C LEU A 9 6.46 -17.49 -1.35
N MET A 10 6.40 -18.78 -0.99
CA MET A 10 5.92 -19.22 0.33
C MET A 10 6.86 -18.79 1.47
N ASN A 11 8.15 -18.59 1.17
CA ASN A 11 9.14 -18.12 2.14
C ASN A 11 9.31 -16.58 2.15
N PHE A 12 8.46 -15.85 1.44
CA PHE A 12 8.50 -14.39 1.40
C PHE A 12 7.51 -13.78 2.41
N PHE A 13 8.05 -13.06 3.39
CA PHE A 13 7.28 -12.38 4.42
C PHE A 13 7.33 -10.85 4.18
N PRO A 14 6.32 -10.25 3.54
CA PRO A 14 6.42 -8.89 2.99
C PRO A 14 6.63 -7.79 4.04
N PHE A 15 6.24 -8.02 5.29
CA PHE A 15 6.26 -6.99 6.34
C PHE A 15 7.34 -7.20 7.41
N SER A 16 8.18 -8.24 7.33
CA SER A 16 9.14 -8.58 8.39
C SER A 16 10.16 -7.48 8.73
N GLN A 17 10.38 -6.53 7.81
CA GLN A 17 11.32 -5.41 8.01
C GLN A 17 10.69 -4.06 7.64
N ILE A 18 9.36 -3.96 7.70
CA ILE A 18 8.64 -2.74 7.25
C ILE A 18 9.03 -1.50 8.08
N GLU A 19 9.40 -1.66 9.35
CA GLU A 19 9.89 -0.59 10.21
C GLU A 19 11.18 0.06 9.69
N ALA A 20 12.03 -0.70 8.99
CA ALA A 20 13.30 -0.21 8.43
C ALA A 20 13.11 0.73 7.22
N ILE A 21 11.88 0.94 6.77
CA ILE A 21 11.57 1.96 5.77
C ILE A 21 11.80 3.37 6.37
N SER A 22 11.42 3.56 7.63
CA SER A 22 11.67 4.82 8.37
C SER A 22 13.16 5.19 8.33
N PRO A 23 13.52 6.49 8.21
CA PRO A 23 12.67 7.68 8.26
C PRO A 23 12.00 8.07 6.93
N ARG A 24 12.07 7.23 5.89
CA ARG A 24 11.41 7.53 4.62
C ARG A 24 9.89 7.40 4.79
N PRO A 25 9.11 8.33 4.23
CA PRO A 25 7.66 8.34 4.40
C PRO A 25 7.00 7.22 3.60
N ILE A 26 5.89 6.70 4.12
CA ILE A 26 5.05 5.70 3.44
C ILE A 26 3.62 6.22 3.30
N LEU A 27 3.05 6.07 2.10
CA LEU A 27 1.64 6.29 1.84
C LEU A 27 0.99 4.96 1.42
N PHE A 28 0.07 4.46 2.24
CA PHE A 28 -0.79 3.34 1.90
C PHE A 28 -2.10 3.86 1.32
N ILE A 29 -2.58 3.26 0.23
CA ILE A 29 -3.86 3.59 -0.40
C ILE A 29 -4.68 2.31 -0.52
N ALA A 30 -5.91 2.33 -0.02
CA ALA A 30 -6.82 1.19 -0.12
C ALA A 30 -8.27 1.64 -0.32
N GLY A 31 -9.05 0.85 -1.05
CA GLY A 31 -10.49 1.08 -1.19
C GLY A 31 -11.24 0.72 0.09
N GLU A 32 -12.23 1.54 0.46
CA GLU A 32 -13.05 1.33 1.66
C GLU A 32 -13.71 -0.05 1.69
N LYS A 33 -14.20 -0.51 0.52
CA LYS A 33 -14.93 -1.78 0.34
C LYS A 33 -14.03 -2.89 -0.21
N ALA A 34 -12.73 -2.65 -0.33
CA ALA A 34 -11.80 -3.65 -0.83
C ALA A 34 -11.68 -4.82 0.17
N ASN A 35 -11.91 -6.06 -0.27
CA ASN A 35 -11.66 -7.24 0.56
C ASN A 35 -10.21 -7.32 1.03
N SER A 36 -9.27 -6.83 0.22
CA SER A 36 -7.83 -6.76 0.49
C SER A 36 -7.40 -5.62 1.43
N ARG A 37 -8.32 -4.74 1.86
CA ARG A 37 -7.99 -3.54 2.66
C ARG A 37 -7.19 -3.85 3.92
N TYR A 38 -7.49 -4.99 4.56
CA TYR A 38 -6.81 -5.41 5.79
C TYR A 38 -5.29 -5.56 5.61
N PHE A 39 -4.81 -5.91 4.41
CA PHE A 39 -3.36 -5.98 4.15
C PHE A 39 -2.69 -4.61 4.34
N SER A 40 -3.32 -3.53 3.86
CA SER A 40 -2.82 -2.17 4.03
C SER A 40 -2.94 -1.69 5.47
N GLU A 41 -4.03 -2.04 6.17
CA GLU A 41 -4.21 -1.71 7.59
C GLU A 41 -3.15 -2.40 8.47
N ASP A 42 -2.87 -3.68 8.23
CA ASP A 42 -1.86 -4.42 9.00
C ASP A 42 -0.45 -3.93 8.69
N ALA A 43 -0.13 -3.65 7.43
CA ALA A 43 1.12 -3.00 7.06
C ALA A 43 1.26 -1.62 7.72
N TYR A 44 0.20 -0.80 7.75
CA TYR A 44 0.19 0.49 8.41
C TYR A 44 0.44 0.37 9.92
N LYS A 45 -0.17 -0.61 10.60
CA LYS A 45 0.07 -0.85 12.04
C LYS A 45 1.53 -1.18 12.31
N LEU A 46 2.14 -2.02 11.48
CA LEU A 46 3.52 -2.49 11.63
C LEU A 46 4.58 -1.46 11.19
N ALA A 47 4.27 -0.56 10.25
CA ALA A 47 5.22 0.44 9.77
C ALA A 47 5.60 1.46 10.87
N ALA A 48 6.82 1.97 10.84
CA ALA A 48 7.24 3.10 11.67
C ALA A 48 6.87 4.44 10.99
N GLU A 49 6.78 5.51 11.78
CA GLU A 49 6.57 6.88 11.27
C GLU A 49 7.77 7.37 10.44
N PRO A 50 7.58 8.29 9.46
CA PRO A 50 6.32 8.91 9.05
C PRO A 50 5.48 8.03 8.11
N LYS A 51 4.19 7.82 8.42
CA LYS A 51 3.28 6.99 7.63
C LYS A 51 1.87 7.57 7.51
N GLU A 52 1.19 7.25 6.42
CA GLU A 52 -0.19 7.64 6.18
C GLU A 52 -1.00 6.50 5.55
N LEU A 53 -2.26 6.36 5.97
CA LEU A 53 -3.25 5.48 5.36
C LEU A 53 -4.39 6.31 4.76
N TYR A 54 -4.52 6.27 3.43
CA TYR A 54 -5.56 6.95 2.67
C TYR A 54 -6.63 5.95 2.20
N ILE A 55 -7.84 6.07 2.73
CA ILE A 55 -8.98 5.22 2.37
C ILE A 55 -9.83 5.90 1.30
N VAL A 56 -9.96 5.27 0.14
CA VAL A 56 -10.80 5.74 -0.97
C VAL A 56 -12.23 5.27 -0.72
N SER A 57 -13.13 6.21 -0.44
CA SER A 57 -14.56 5.92 -0.19
C SER A 57 -15.20 5.17 -1.36
N ASP A 58 -16.08 4.22 -1.01
CA ASP A 58 -16.85 3.38 -1.93
C ASP A 58 -16.05 2.49 -2.92
N ALA A 59 -14.72 2.53 -2.92
CA ALA A 59 -13.89 1.78 -3.87
C ALA A 59 -13.67 0.31 -3.45
N LEU A 60 -13.71 -0.60 -4.43
CA LEU A 60 -13.25 -1.98 -4.34
C LEU A 60 -11.77 -2.10 -4.72
N HIS A 61 -11.19 -3.30 -4.54
CA HIS A 61 -9.78 -3.58 -4.88
C HIS A 61 -9.45 -3.25 -6.34
N VAL A 62 -10.29 -3.71 -7.27
CA VAL A 62 -10.05 -3.53 -8.72
C VAL A 62 -10.39 -2.13 -9.21
N ASP A 63 -11.18 -1.36 -8.46
CA ASP A 63 -11.54 0.01 -8.87
C ASP A 63 -10.30 0.93 -8.92
N LEU A 64 -9.29 0.65 -8.10
CA LEU A 64 -8.03 1.41 -8.10
C LEU A 64 -7.07 1.04 -9.24
N TYR A 65 -7.42 0.07 -10.11
CA TYR A 65 -6.55 -0.33 -11.23
C TYR A 65 -6.75 0.58 -12.44
N ASP A 66 -8.00 0.92 -12.77
CA ASP A 66 -8.34 1.55 -14.04
C ASP A 66 -9.43 2.64 -13.94
N ARG A 67 -10.19 2.71 -12.83
CA ARG A 67 -11.25 3.71 -12.68
C ARG A 67 -10.66 4.99 -12.12
N THR A 68 -10.25 5.88 -13.02
CA THR A 68 -9.63 7.17 -12.71
C THR A 68 -10.38 8.00 -11.67
N LYS A 69 -11.71 7.88 -11.60
CA LYS A 69 -12.53 8.54 -10.56
C LYS A 69 -12.24 8.10 -9.12
N PHE A 70 -11.68 6.90 -8.93
CA PHE A 70 -11.32 6.34 -7.62
C PHE A 70 -9.82 6.45 -7.34
N ILE A 71 -8.97 6.57 -8.37
CA ILE A 71 -7.53 6.66 -8.18
C ILE A 71 -7.17 8.06 -7.66
N PRO A 72 -6.60 8.21 -6.44
CA PRO A 72 -6.36 9.52 -5.84
C PRO A 72 -5.04 10.14 -6.36
N PHE A 73 -5.00 10.46 -7.66
CA PHE A 73 -3.82 11.02 -8.33
C PHE A 73 -3.29 12.28 -7.66
N ASP A 74 -4.16 13.17 -7.19
CA ASP A 74 -3.77 14.40 -6.51
C ASP A 74 -3.03 14.10 -5.19
N LYS A 75 -3.51 13.09 -4.44
CA LYS A 75 -2.87 12.66 -3.19
C LYS A 75 -1.48 12.06 -3.45
N ILE A 76 -1.38 11.20 -4.47
CA ILE A 76 -0.12 10.57 -4.89
C ILE A 76 0.89 11.65 -5.34
N THR A 77 0.44 12.57 -6.19
CA THR A 77 1.26 13.68 -6.71
C THR A 77 1.76 14.54 -5.57
N SER A 78 0.87 14.98 -4.68
CA SER A 78 1.22 15.77 -3.50
C SER A 78 2.24 15.03 -2.62
N PHE A 79 2.02 13.75 -2.32
CA PHE A 79 2.94 12.97 -1.49
C PHE A 79 4.36 12.94 -2.07
N PHE A 80 4.51 12.65 -3.36
CA PHE A 80 5.83 12.61 -3.98
C PHE A 80 6.47 13.99 -4.13
N THR A 81 5.72 15.02 -4.53
CA THR A 81 6.24 16.39 -4.63
C THR A 81 6.79 16.91 -3.29
N HIS A 82 6.17 16.55 -2.16
CA HIS A 82 6.65 16.97 -0.85
C HIS A 82 7.89 16.19 -0.36
N ASN A 83 8.02 14.92 -0.75
CA ASN A 83 8.98 13.98 -0.14
C ASN A 83 10.17 13.59 -1.03
N LEU A 84 10.13 13.87 -2.34
CA LEU A 84 11.24 13.61 -3.29
C LEU A 84 11.90 14.93 -3.73
N LYS A 85 12.70 15.53 -2.83
CA LYS A 85 13.52 16.70 -3.15
C LYS A 85 14.83 16.31 -3.83
#